data_AF-B5VIC3-F1
#
_entry.id   AF-B5VIC3-F1
#
_cell.length_a   1.000
_cell.length_b   1.000
_cell.length_c   1.000
_cell.angle_alpha   90.00
_cell.angle_beta   90.00
_cell.angle_gamma   90.00
#
_symmetry.space_group_name_H-M   'P 1'
#
loop_
_entity.id
_entity.type
_entity.pdbx_description
1 polymer ?
#
loop_
_entity_poly.entity_id
_entity_poly.type
_entity_poly.pdbx_seq_one_letter_code
_entity_poly.pdbx_strand_id
1 'polypeptide(L)'
;MLKLLNDRYDYGIEIVLLSIDEGIIGYRDDSLATVKRNQQQYGLPLEIFSFKDLYDWTMDEIVSVAGIRNSCTYCGVFRRQSLDRGAAKLGISHVVTGHNADDMAETVLMNILRGDVARLEKSTAIITQSSGSPIKRSKPFKYSYQKEIVLYAHYMKLDYFSTECTYAPEAFRGTAREYMKNLEAVRPSCIIDIIQSGENLGIKG
;
A
#
# COMPACT_ATOMS: atom_id res chain seq x y z
N MET A 1 6.80 13.52 3.55
CA MET A 1 8.12 13.36 2.88
C MET A 1 8.13 13.92 1.47
N LEU A 2 7.29 13.47 0.52
CA LEU A 2 7.34 13.92 -0.88
C LEU A 2 7.21 15.45 -1.02
N LYS A 3 6.20 16.06 -0.37
CA LYS A 3 6.05 17.52 -0.32
C LYS A 3 7.29 18.21 0.24
N LEU A 4 7.78 17.73 1.38
CA LEU A 4 9.00 18.26 2.01
C LEU A 4 10.22 18.25 1.07
N LEU A 5 10.43 17.16 0.33
CA LEU A 5 11.54 17.05 -0.61
C LEU A 5 11.31 17.96 -1.83
N ASN A 6 10.08 17.99 -2.36
CA ASN A 6 9.71 18.85 -3.48
C ASN A 6 9.97 20.33 -3.17
N ASP A 7 9.59 20.77 -1.97
CA ASP A 7 9.79 22.16 -1.52
C ASP A 7 11.26 22.47 -1.24
N ARG A 8 11.98 21.54 -0.62
CA ARG A 8 13.38 21.72 -0.23
C ARG A 8 14.32 21.82 -1.43
N TYR A 9 14.07 20.99 -2.45
CA TYR A 9 14.94 20.86 -3.61
C TYR A 9 14.37 21.48 -4.89
N ASP A 10 13.20 22.11 -4.80
CA ASP A 10 12.50 22.76 -5.91
C ASP A 10 12.36 21.86 -7.14
N TYR A 11 11.86 20.63 -6.94
CA TYR A 11 11.71 19.67 -8.04
C TYR A 11 10.61 20.05 -9.04
N GLY A 12 9.76 21.03 -8.73
CA GLY A 12 8.65 21.46 -9.60
C GLY A 12 7.57 20.41 -9.83
N ILE A 13 7.45 19.41 -8.94
CA ILE A 13 6.48 18.32 -9.08
C ILE A 13 5.13 18.79 -8.53
N GLU A 14 4.07 18.61 -9.32
CA GLU A 14 2.69 18.75 -8.85
C GLU A 14 2.29 17.49 -8.08
N ILE A 15 1.85 17.67 -6.82
CA ILE A 15 1.48 16.56 -5.94
C ILE A 15 -0.01 16.65 -5.63
N VAL A 16 -0.73 15.58 -5.92
CA VAL A 16 -2.15 15.41 -5.59
C VAL A 16 -2.30 14.21 -4.65
N LEU A 17 -3.13 14.36 -3.63
CA LEU A 17 -3.53 13.27 -2.74
C LEU A 17 -4.67 12.50 -3.41
N LEU A 18 -4.49 11.18 -3.55
CA LEU A 18 -5.51 10.29 -4.09
C LEU A 18 -5.90 9.26 -3.03
N SER A 19 -7.17 9.25 -2.64
CA SER A 19 -7.72 8.31 -1.66
C SER A 19 -8.82 7.45 -2.26
N ILE A 20 -8.92 6.20 -1.81
CA ILE A 20 -9.95 5.27 -2.26
C ILE A 20 -10.87 4.95 -1.09
N ASP A 21 -12.17 5.23 -1.19
CA ASP A 21 -13.16 4.84 -0.20
C ASP A 21 -13.72 3.45 -0.54
N GLU A 22 -13.35 2.45 0.24
CA GLU A 22 -13.84 1.08 0.06
C GLU A 22 -15.28 0.87 0.54
N GLY A 23 -15.85 1.81 1.31
CA GLY A 23 -17.16 1.67 1.94
C GLY A 23 -17.18 0.63 3.06
N ILE A 24 -16.17 0.65 3.94
CA ILE A 24 -16.10 -0.20 5.14
C ILE A 24 -16.52 0.63 6.35
N ILE A 25 -17.69 0.32 6.91
CA ILE A 25 -18.28 1.06 8.03
C ILE A 25 -17.43 0.91 9.29
N GLY A 26 -17.22 2.02 10.01
CA GLY A 26 -16.48 2.02 11.29
C GLY A 26 -14.96 1.86 11.16
N TYR A 27 -14.44 1.83 9.92
CA TYR A 27 -13.00 1.89 9.65
C TYR A 27 -12.68 3.07 8.72
N ARG A 28 -13.43 3.21 7.62
CA ARG A 28 -13.06 4.16 6.57
C ARG A 28 -13.42 5.60 6.91
N ASP A 29 -14.47 5.81 7.71
CA ASP A 29 -14.91 7.14 8.18
C ASP A 29 -13.78 7.90 8.88
N ASP A 30 -13.18 7.29 9.90
CA ASP A 30 -12.09 7.89 10.68
C ASP A 30 -10.82 8.06 9.83
N SER A 31 -10.55 7.09 8.94
CA SER A 31 -9.42 7.14 8.03
C SER A 31 -9.54 8.32 7.03
N LEU A 32 -10.74 8.56 6.47
CA LEU A 32 -11.01 9.68 5.58
C LEU A 32 -10.94 11.02 6.29
N ALA A 33 -11.34 11.10 7.56
CA ALA A 33 -11.16 12.31 8.36
C ALA A 33 -9.68 12.69 8.48
N THR A 34 -8.79 11.71 8.72
CA THR A 34 -7.33 11.93 8.74
C THR A 34 -6.79 12.37 7.38
N VAL A 35 -7.30 11.81 6.27
CA VAL A 35 -6.89 12.23 4.92
C VAL A 35 -7.30 13.68 4.64
N LYS A 36 -8.50 14.11 5.07
CA LYS A 36 -8.96 15.50 4.95
C LYS A 36 -8.13 16.47 5.80
N ARG A 37 -7.71 16.07 7.01
CA ARG A 37 -6.79 16.88 7.83
C ARG A 37 -5.42 17.00 7.18
N ASN A 38 -4.88 15.91 6.63
CA ASN A 38 -3.63 15.92 5.88
C ASN A 38 -3.70 16.83 4.63
N GLN A 39 -4.82 16.85 3.91
CA GLN A 39 -5.04 17.79 2.79
C GLN A 39 -4.85 19.24 3.25
N GLN A 40 -5.50 19.62 4.35
CA GLN A 40 -5.41 20.97 4.92
C GLN A 40 -3.99 21.28 5.42
N GLN A 41 -3.37 20.34 6.14
CA GLN A 41 -2.04 20.50 6.71
C GLN A 41 -0.96 20.69 5.64
N TYR A 42 -1.04 19.95 4.53
CA TYR A 42 -0.03 20.00 3.47
C TYR A 42 -0.37 20.99 2.35
N GLY A 43 -1.59 21.52 2.32
CA GLY A 43 -2.05 22.42 1.26
C GLY A 43 -2.04 21.76 -0.13
N LEU A 44 -2.36 20.46 -0.19
CA LEU A 44 -2.36 19.68 -1.43
C LEU A 44 -3.79 19.38 -1.88
N PRO A 45 -4.10 19.35 -3.19
CA PRO A 45 -5.39 18.88 -3.68
C PRO A 45 -5.64 17.43 -3.24
N LEU A 46 -6.90 17.11 -2.91
CA LEU A 46 -7.32 15.77 -2.51
C LEU A 46 -8.50 15.33 -3.35
N GLU A 47 -8.38 14.14 -3.91
CA GLU A 47 -9.44 13.46 -4.65
C GLU A 47 -9.75 12.12 -3.99
N ILE A 48 -11.05 11.85 -3.80
CA ILE A 48 -11.54 10.63 -3.17
C ILE A 48 -12.44 9.91 -4.17
N PHE A 49 -12.09 8.67 -4.52
CA PHE A 49 -12.93 7.81 -5.35
C PHE A 49 -13.48 6.68 -4.50
N SER A 50 -14.78 6.41 -4.59
CA SER A 50 -15.37 5.29 -3.85
C SER A 50 -15.52 4.03 -4.71
N PHE A 51 -15.50 2.86 -4.08
CA PHE A 51 -15.89 1.62 -4.76
C PHE A 51 -17.33 1.68 -5.24
N LYS A 52 -18.21 2.35 -4.48
CA LYS A 52 -19.62 2.51 -4.86
C LYS A 52 -19.75 3.25 -6.20
N ASP A 53 -19.02 4.34 -6.39
CA ASP A 53 -19.08 5.10 -7.65
C ASP A 53 -18.40 4.38 -8.82
N LEU A 54 -17.36 3.59 -8.54
CA LEU A 54 -16.55 2.94 -9.58
C LEU A 54 -17.08 1.57 -10.02
N TYR A 55 -17.83 0.88 -9.15
CA TYR A 55 -18.25 -0.51 -9.35
C TYR A 55 -19.70 -0.78 -8.93
N ASP A 56 -20.40 0.16 -8.31
CA ASP A 56 -21.72 -0.03 -7.68
C ASP A 56 -21.72 -1.02 -6.48
N TRP A 57 -20.54 -1.27 -5.91
CA TRP A 57 -20.36 -2.14 -4.74
C TRP A 57 -19.53 -1.45 -3.67
N THR A 58 -19.88 -1.63 -2.39
CA THR A 58 -18.98 -1.40 -1.25
C THR A 58 -18.29 -2.71 -0.85
N MET A 59 -17.22 -2.60 -0.05
CA MET A 59 -16.60 -3.80 0.52
C MET A 59 -17.53 -4.53 1.48
N ASP A 60 -18.37 -3.82 2.25
CA ASP A 60 -19.33 -4.45 3.15
C ASP A 60 -20.38 -5.24 2.37
N GLU A 61 -20.87 -4.70 1.24
CA GLU A 61 -21.77 -5.40 0.32
C GLU A 61 -21.08 -6.66 -0.26
N ILE A 62 -19.81 -6.56 -0.69
CA ILE A 62 -19.03 -7.70 -1.19
C ILE A 62 -18.87 -8.78 -0.12
N VAL A 63 -18.54 -8.40 1.12
CA VAL A 63 -18.36 -9.33 2.23
C VAL A 63 -19.67 -10.06 2.56
N SER A 64 -20.81 -9.36 2.48
CA SER A 64 -22.13 -9.95 2.75
C SER A 64 -22.47 -11.11 1.80
N VAL A 65 -21.92 -11.10 0.58
CA VAL A 65 -22.17 -12.12 -0.45
C VAL A 65 -21.04 -13.15 -0.53
N ALA A 66 -19.78 -12.70 -0.55
CA ALA A 66 -18.61 -13.55 -0.79
C ALA A 66 -17.98 -14.13 0.49
N GLY A 67 -18.40 -13.63 1.65
CA GLY A 67 -17.85 -13.99 2.95
C GLY A 67 -16.49 -13.33 3.26
N ILE A 68 -16.10 -13.36 4.53
CA ILE A 68 -14.95 -12.61 5.04
C ILE A 68 -13.61 -13.17 4.52
N ARG A 69 -13.45 -14.50 4.47
CA ARG A 69 -12.17 -15.17 4.18
C ARG A 69 -11.49 -14.72 2.87
N ASN A 70 -12.28 -14.34 1.86
CA ASN A 70 -11.76 -13.93 0.55
C ASN A 70 -11.86 -12.42 0.30
N SER A 71 -12.43 -11.66 1.24
CA SER A 71 -12.75 -10.24 1.06
C SER A 71 -11.52 -9.37 0.76
N CYS A 72 -10.39 -9.63 1.43
CA CYS A 72 -9.14 -8.89 1.20
C CYS A 72 -8.56 -9.11 -0.21
N THR A 73 -8.85 -10.26 -0.84
CA THR A 73 -8.44 -10.52 -2.23
C THR A 73 -9.21 -9.61 -3.19
N TYR A 74 -10.53 -9.49 -3.02
CA TYR A 74 -11.36 -8.57 -3.81
C TYR A 74 -10.95 -7.11 -3.57
N CYS A 75 -10.84 -6.71 -2.30
CA CYS A 75 -10.42 -5.37 -1.92
C CYS A 75 -9.08 -4.97 -2.55
N GLY A 76 -8.08 -5.86 -2.51
CA GLY A 76 -6.76 -5.60 -3.09
C GLY A 76 -6.77 -5.47 -4.62
N VAL A 77 -7.67 -6.16 -5.32
CA VAL A 77 -7.87 -5.98 -6.77
C VAL A 77 -8.55 -4.65 -7.05
N PHE A 78 -9.67 -4.38 -6.37
CA PHE A 78 -10.47 -3.18 -6.60
C PHE A 78 -9.70 -1.91 -6.23
N ARG A 79 -8.94 -1.91 -5.12
CA ARG A 79 -8.11 -0.78 -4.71
C ARG A 79 -7.05 -0.44 -5.75
N ARG A 80 -6.37 -1.45 -6.31
CA ARG A 80 -5.37 -1.23 -7.38
C ARG A 80 -5.99 -0.66 -8.65
N GLN A 81 -7.13 -1.21 -9.07
CA GLN A 81 -7.85 -0.69 -10.23
C GLN A 81 -8.40 0.72 -9.99
N SER A 82 -8.87 1.01 -8.78
CA SER A 82 -9.39 2.32 -8.39
C SER A 82 -8.30 3.38 -8.39
N LEU A 83 -7.09 3.04 -7.91
CA LEU A 83 -5.93 3.93 -8.00
C LEU A 83 -5.57 4.24 -9.45
N ASP A 84 -5.53 3.22 -10.31
CA ASP A 84 -5.20 3.40 -11.73
C ASP A 84 -6.26 4.25 -12.45
N ARG A 85 -7.56 3.99 -12.20
CA ARG A 85 -8.69 4.76 -12.75
C ARG A 85 -8.71 6.20 -12.22
N GLY A 86 -8.49 6.39 -10.93
CA GLY A 86 -8.44 7.70 -10.28
C GLY A 86 -7.29 8.53 -10.82
N ALA A 87 -6.08 7.95 -10.92
CA ALA A 87 -4.93 8.62 -11.52
C ALA A 87 -5.20 9.01 -12.98
N ALA A 88 -5.77 8.10 -13.79
CA ALA A 88 -6.10 8.39 -15.18
C ALA A 88 -7.13 9.53 -15.33
N LYS A 89 -8.18 9.57 -14.49
CA LYS A 89 -9.17 10.66 -14.49
C LYS A 89 -8.57 12.02 -14.17
N LEU A 90 -7.51 12.06 -13.37
CA LEU A 90 -6.80 13.27 -12.97
C LEU A 90 -5.62 13.62 -13.89
N GLY A 91 -5.39 12.86 -14.96
CA GLY A 91 -4.23 13.05 -15.83
C GLY A 91 -2.89 12.73 -15.17
N ILE A 92 -2.88 12.03 -14.03
CA ILE A 92 -1.68 11.65 -13.29
C ILE A 92 -1.05 10.43 -13.96
N SER A 93 0.24 10.49 -14.29
CA SER A 93 0.98 9.40 -14.93
C SER A 93 1.73 8.49 -13.94
N HIS A 94 1.90 8.94 -12.69
CA HIS A 94 2.72 8.26 -11.69
C HIS A 94 2.11 8.35 -10.29
N VAL A 95 1.84 7.20 -9.69
CA VAL A 95 1.32 7.06 -8.32
C VAL A 95 2.43 6.64 -7.36
N VAL A 96 2.45 7.22 -6.17
CA VAL A 96 3.43 6.87 -5.14
C VAL A 96 2.70 6.26 -3.95
N THR A 97 3.16 5.09 -3.49
CA THR A 97 2.52 4.35 -2.39
C THR A 97 3.45 4.19 -1.20
N GLY A 98 2.86 4.03 -0.01
CA GLY A 98 3.60 3.95 1.27
C GLY A 98 4.19 2.59 1.62
N HIS A 99 4.29 1.65 0.67
CA HIS A 99 4.82 0.31 0.94
C HIS A 99 6.27 0.38 1.46
N ASN A 100 6.50 -0.20 2.63
CA ASN A 100 7.78 -0.16 3.36
C ASN A 100 8.56 -1.49 3.23
N ALA A 101 9.72 -1.61 3.87
CA ALA A 101 10.56 -2.82 3.80
C ALA A 101 9.85 -4.07 4.33
N ASP A 102 9.13 -3.96 5.44
CA ASP A 102 8.34 -5.04 6.04
C ASP A 102 7.26 -5.52 5.06
N ASP A 103 6.49 -4.62 4.44
CA ASP A 103 5.48 -4.96 3.43
C ASP A 103 6.08 -5.74 2.24
N MET A 104 7.29 -5.37 1.85
CA MET A 104 8.02 -5.97 0.73
C MET A 104 8.50 -7.37 1.10
N ALA A 105 9.09 -7.55 2.29
CA ALA A 105 9.52 -8.83 2.81
C ALA A 105 8.34 -9.79 3.04
N GLU A 106 7.25 -9.31 3.63
CA GLU A 106 5.99 -10.06 3.77
C GLU A 106 5.50 -10.55 2.41
N THR A 107 5.53 -9.69 1.38
CA THR A 107 5.08 -10.07 0.04
C THR A 107 5.97 -11.13 -0.60
N VAL A 108 7.29 -11.03 -0.45
CA VAL A 108 8.24 -12.06 -0.91
C VAL A 108 7.96 -13.39 -0.23
N LEU A 109 7.85 -13.40 1.10
CA LEU A 109 7.55 -14.59 1.88
C LEU A 109 6.22 -15.22 1.48
N MET A 110 5.16 -14.40 1.35
CA MET A 110 3.84 -14.89 0.94
C MET A 110 3.87 -15.55 -0.44
N ASN A 111 4.61 -14.99 -1.40
CA ASN A 111 4.73 -15.58 -2.73
C ASN A 111 5.50 -16.91 -2.70
N ILE A 112 6.56 -17.01 -1.89
CA ILE A 112 7.29 -18.27 -1.67
C ILE A 112 6.36 -19.34 -1.07
N LEU A 113 5.63 -19.00 0.01
CA LEU A 113 4.73 -19.93 0.70
C LEU A 113 3.57 -20.40 -0.19
N ARG A 114 3.15 -19.58 -1.16
CA ARG A 114 2.11 -19.93 -2.15
C ARG A 114 2.65 -20.67 -3.36
N GLY A 115 3.97 -20.83 -3.49
CA GLY A 115 4.60 -21.36 -4.70
C GLY A 115 4.44 -20.43 -5.92
N ASP A 116 4.09 -19.16 -5.73
CA ASP A 116 3.87 -18.18 -6.81
C ASP A 116 5.17 -17.44 -7.13
N VAL A 117 6.20 -18.22 -7.49
CA VAL A 117 7.55 -17.73 -7.76
C VAL A 117 7.56 -16.76 -8.96
N ALA A 118 6.66 -16.93 -9.94
CA ALA A 118 6.54 -16.04 -11.10
C ALA A 118 6.21 -14.58 -10.73
N ARG A 119 5.67 -14.33 -9.53
CA ARG A 119 5.39 -12.98 -9.04
C ARG A 119 6.53 -12.33 -8.28
N LEU A 120 7.60 -13.06 -7.93
CA LEU A 120 8.67 -12.55 -7.07
C LEU A 120 9.38 -11.35 -7.69
N GLU A 121 9.87 -11.49 -8.93
CA GLU A 121 10.60 -10.43 -9.64
C GLU A 121 9.78 -9.12 -9.72
N LYS A 122 8.50 -9.21 -10.08
CA LYS A 122 7.61 -8.05 -10.15
C LYS A 122 7.25 -7.48 -8.78
N SER A 123 7.17 -8.33 -7.76
CA SER A 123 6.77 -7.92 -6.41
C SER A 123 7.88 -7.13 -5.71
N THR A 124 9.15 -7.42 -6.01
CA THR A 124 10.31 -6.71 -5.48
C THR A 124 10.65 -5.45 -6.26
N ALA A 125 10.14 -5.24 -7.47
CA ALA A 125 10.38 -4.02 -8.22
C ALA A 125 9.96 -2.74 -7.45
N ILE A 126 10.83 -1.72 -7.45
CA ILE A 126 10.55 -0.39 -6.88
C ILE A 126 9.46 0.30 -7.67
N ILE A 127 9.54 0.20 -9.00
CA ILE A 127 8.58 0.75 -9.94
C ILE A 127 7.81 -0.42 -10.55
N THR A 128 6.49 -0.35 -10.47
CA THR A 128 5.57 -1.35 -11.00
C THR A 128 4.54 -0.69 -11.92
N GLN A 129 3.91 -1.49 -12.78
CA GLN A 129 2.86 -1.04 -13.67
C GLN A 129 1.81 -2.16 -13.77
N SER A 130 0.53 -1.84 -13.71
CA SER A 130 -0.52 -2.83 -13.97
C SER A 130 -0.52 -3.18 -15.46
N SER A 131 -0.81 -4.44 -15.80
CA SER A 131 -1.04 -4.81 -17.19
C SER A 131 -2.17 -3.97 -17.78
N GLY A 132 -1.94 -3.36 -18.94
CA GLY A 132 -2.93 -2.52 -19.63
C GLY A 132 -3.16 -1.12 -19.03
N SER A 133 -2.44 -0.71 -17.99
CA SER A 133 -2.51 0.65 -17.43
C SER A 133 -1.24 1.43 -17.79
N PRO A 134 -1.32 2.67 -18.31
CA PRO A 134 -0.14 3.51 -18.52
C PRO A 134 0.44 4.07 -17.20
N ILE A 135 -0.26 3.89 -16.07
CA ILE A 135 0.10 4.48 -14.78
C ILE A 135 1.19 3.68 -14.09
N LYS A 136 2.31 4.34 -13.79
CA LYS A 136 3.42 3.75 -13.02
C LYS A 136 3.18 3.92 -11.53
N ARG A 137 3.73 3.01 -10.73
CA ARG A 137 3.66 3.03 -9.26
C ARG A 137 5.04 2.88 -8.63
N SER A 138 5.43 3.82 -7.79
CA SER A 138 6.67 3.74 -6.99
C SER A 138 6.42 3.46 -5.52
N LYS A 139 7.41 2.83 -4.89
CA LYS A 139 7.46 2.52 -3.45
C LYS A 139 8.72 3.16 -2.82
N PRO A 140 8.69 4.46 -2.44
CA PRO A 140 9.88 5.15 -1.95
C PRO A 140 10.42 4.57 -0.64
N PHE A 141 9.56 3.93 0.14
CA PHE A 141 9.92 3.32 1.43
C PHE A 141 10.36 1.86 1.31
N LYS A 142 10.59 1.32 0.11
CA LYS A 142 10.96 -0.10 -0.08
C LYS A 142 12.09 -0.59 0.83
N TYR A 143 13.05 0.27 1.16
CA TYR A 143 14.20 -0.07 2.01
C TYR A 143 14.17 0.62 3.38
N SER A 144 13.04 1.19 3.77
CA SER A 144 12.83 1.81 5.08
C SER A 144 11.97 0.89 5.94
N TYR A 145 12.41 0.59 7.16
CA TYR A 145 11.65 -0.28 8.05
C TYR A 145 10.40 0.43 8.57
N GLN A 146 9.33 -0.32 8.78
CA GLN A 146 8.09 0.20 9.34
C GLN A 146 8.33 0.91 10.68
N LYS A 147 9.16 0.33 11.56
CA LYS A 147 9.51 0.93 12.86
C LYS A 147 10.20 2.29 12.74
N GLU A 148 11.02 2.48 11.71
CA GLU A 148 11.72 3.75 11.45
C GLU A 148 10.76 4.81 10.92
N ILE A 149 9.84 4.41 10.04
CA ILE A 149 8.79 5.29 9.51
C ILE A 149 7.85 5.75 10.65
N VAL A 150 7.45 4.81 11.52
CA VAL A 150 6.61 5.12 12.69
C VAL A 150 7.35 6.03 13.67
N LEU A 151 8.64 5.75 13.96
CA LEU A 151 9.47 6.60 14.80
C LEU A 151 9.57 8.02 14.24
N TYR A 152 9.81 8.14 12.92
CA TYR A 152 9.85 9.43 12.24
C TYR A 152 8.50 10.17 12.32
N ALA A 153 7.40 9.48 12.05
CA ALA A 153 6.06 10.05 12.12
C ALA A 153 5.73 10.55 13.54
N HIS A 154 6.12 9.79 14.56
CA HIS A 154 5.95 10.19 15.96
C HIS A 154 6.81 11.41 16.32
N TYR A 155 8.11 11.38 15.98
CA TYR A 155 9.04 12.48 16.25
C TYR A 155 8.60 13.79 15.58
N MET A 156 8.15 13.70 14.32
CA MET A 156 7.65 14.83 13.55
C MET A 156 6.19 15.19 13.85
N LYS A 157 5.53 14.45 14.75
CA LYS A 157 4.11 14.62 15.12
C LYS A 157 3.18 14.68 13.91
N LEU A 158 3.39 13.78 12.95
CA LEU A 158 2.55 13.67 11.76
C LEU A 158 1.17 13.11 12.13
N ASP A 159 0.12 13.59 11.46
CA ASP A 159 -1.23 13.06 11.61
C ASP A 159 -1.38 11.79 10.76
N TYR A 160 -1.50 10.64 11.42
CA TYR A 160 -1.67 9.34 10.77
C TYR A 160 -2.73 8.51 11.47
N PHE A 161 -3.38 7.65 10.67
CA PHE A 161 -4.38 6.71 11.14
C PHE A 161 -3.74 5.33 11.30
N SER A 162 -3.91 4.70 12.46
CA SER A 162 -3.25 3.44 12.83
C SER A 162 -4.20 2.28 13.11
N THR A 163 -5.52 2.49 13.03
CA THR A 163 -6.49 1.41 13.21
C THR A 163 -6.40 0.45 12.04
N GLU A 164 -6.31 -0.85 12.33
CA GLU A 164 -6.36 -1.89 11.30
C GLU A 164 -7.80 -2.09 10.80
N CYS A 165 -7.94 -2.54 9.55
CA CYS A 165 -9.24 -2.84 8.96
C CYS A 165 -9.91 -4.03 9.66
N THR A 166 -11.21 -3.95 9.90
CA THR A 166 -12.03 -5.00 10.55
C THR A 166 -11.92 -6.37 9.87
N TYR A 167 -11.66 -6.40 8.56
CA TYR A 167 -11.49 -7.64 7.79
C TYR A 167 -10.04 -8.13 7.68
N ALA A 168 -9.06 -7.32 8.10
CA ALA A 168 -7.64 -7.65 7.99
C ALA A 168 -7.20 -8.90 8.80
N PRO A 169 -7.75 -9.21 9.99
CA PRO A 169 -7.33 -10.38 10.77
C PRO A 169 -7.48 -11.72 10.05
N GLU A 170 -8.45 -11.84 9.13
CA GLU A 170 -8.69 -13.06 8.35
C GLU A 170 -7.77 -13.17 7.11
N ALA A 171 -6.94 -12.16 6.85
CA ALA A 171 -6.05 -12.17 5.70
C ALA A 171 -4.78 -12.98 5.97
N PHE A 172 -4.37 -13.80 5.00
CA PHE A 172 -3.11 -14.58 5.05
C PHE A 172 -1.87 -13.75 5.35
N ARG A 173 -1.88 -12.45 5.02
CA ARG A 173 -0.78 -11.54 5.31
C ARG A 173 -0.49 -11.43 6.81
N GLY A 174 -1.50 -11.56 7.68
CA GLY A 174 -1.31 -11.55 9.13
C GLY A 174 -0.34 -12.63 9.62
N THR A 175 -0.49 -13.85 9.11
CA THR A 175 0.42 -14.98 9.41
C THR A 175 1.84 -14.71 8.93
N ALA A 176 2.00 -14.18 7.71
CA ALA A 176 3.32 -13.83 7.17
C ALA A 176 4.00 -12.74 8.02
N ARG A 177 3.25 -11.72 8.45
CA ARG A 177 3.74 -10.65 9.32
C ARG A 177 4.22 -11.17 10.68
N GLU A 178 3.44 -12.03 11.33
CA GLU A 178 3.82 -12.62 12.61
C GLU A 178 5.11 -13.44 12.49
N TYR A 179 5.20 -14.27 11.45
CA TYR A 179 6.42 -15.03 11.17
C TYR A 179 7.62 -14.10 10.90
N MET A 180 7.42 -13.03 10.12
CA MET A 180 8.45 -12.03 9.85
C MET A 180 8.97 -11.36 11.13
N LYS A 181 8.09 -11.00 12.07
CA LYS A 181 8.49 -10.42 13.36
C LYS A 181 9.33 -11.39 14.19
N ASN A 182 8.96 -12.68 14.20
CA ASN A 182 9.73 -13.71 14.89
C ASN A 182 11.14 -13.88 14.28
N LEU A 183 11.26 -13.81 12.95
CA LEU A 183 12.56 -13.82 12.27
C LEU A 183 13.38 -12.57 12.58
N GLU A 184 12.77 -11.38 12.57
CA GLU A 184 13.47 -10.11 12.85
C GLU A 184 14.03 -10.07 14.26
N ALA A 185 13.31 -10.63 15.24
CA ALA A 185 13.77 -10.74 16.62
C ALA A 185 15.05 -11.59 16.77
N VAL A 186 15.22 -12.60 15.92
CA VAL A 186 16.44 -13.44 15.88
C VAL A 186 17.55 -12.77 15.08
N ARG A 187 17.20 -12.16 13.94
CA ARG A 187 18.15 -11.52 13.02
C ARG A 187 17.52 -10.26 12.42
N PRO A 188 17.87 -9.06 12.91
CA PRO A 188 17.28 -7.81 12.45
C PRO A 188 17.41 -7.54 10.95
N SER A 189 18.49 -8.03 10.31
CA SER A 189 18.70 -7.86 8.87
C SER A 189 17.75 -8.70 8.00
N CYS A 190 16.99 -9.63 8.57
CA CYS A 190 16.21 -10.60 7.79
C CYS A 190 15.20 -9.94 6.84
N ILE A 191 14.67 -8.77 7.20
CA ILE A 191 13.73 -8.01 6.36
C ILE A 191 14.40 -7.65 5.02
N ILE A 192 15.57 -7.02 5.07
CA ILE A 192 16.33 -6.63 3.88
C ILE A 192 16.90 -7.87 3.17
N ASP A 193 17.40 -8.85 3.92
CA ASP A 193 17.95 -10.09 3.35
C ASP A 193 16.88 -10.85 2.52
N ILE A 194 15.62 -10.85 2.97
CA ILE A 194 14.50 -11.46 2.23
C ILE A 194 14.14 -10.65 0.99
N ILE A 195 14.14 -9.31 1.06
CA ILE A 195 13.93 -8.47 -0.12
C ILE A 195 15.02 -8.76 -1.17
N GLN A 196 16.29 -8.75 -0.75
CA GLN A 196 17.42 -9.06 -1.62
C GLN A 196 17.32 -10.49 -2.19
N SER A 197 16.87 -11.45 -1.39
CA SER A 197 16.63 -12.81 -1.87
C SER A 197 15.59 -12.81 -2.98
N GLY A 198 14.45 -12.12 -2.79
CA GLY A 198 13.42 -12.00 -3.83
C GLY A 198 13.85 -11.23 -5.08
N GLU A 199 14.79 -10.28 -4.97
CA GLU A 199 15.38 -9.56 -6.11
C GLU A 199 16.33 -10.43 -6.92
N ASN A 200 17.10 -11.29 -6.24
CA ASN A 200 18.10 -12.14 -6.87
C ASN A 200 17.56 -13.52 -7.29
N LEU A 201 16.33 -13.87 -6.90
CA LEU A 201 15.67 -15.11 -7.29
C LEU A 201 15.17 -15.01 -8.74
N GLY A 202 16.11 -15.06 -9.68
CA GLY A 202 15.83 -15.17 -11.10
C GLY A 202 15.37 -16.58 -11.44
N ILE A 203 14.11 -16.75 -11.81
CA ILE A 203 13.66 -17.99 -12.43
C ILE A 203 14.16 -17.94 -13.87
N LYS A 204 15.14 -18.78 -14.20
CA LYS A 204 15.46 -19.04 -15.61
C LYS A 204 14.23 -19.69 -16.24
N GLY A 205 13.56 -18.93 -17.10
CA GLY A 205 12.50 -19.44 -17.97
C GLY A 205 13.02 -20.42 -19.00
#